data_AF-B3S9R8-F1
#
_entry.id   AF-B3S9R8-F1
#
_cell.length_a   1.000
_cell.length_b   1.000
_cell.length_c   1.000
_cell.angle_alpha   90.00
_cell.angle_beta   90.00
_cell.angle_gamma   90.00
#
_symmetry.space_group_name_H-M   'P 1'
#
loop_
_entity.id
_entity.type
_entity.pdbx_description
1 polymer ?
#
loop_
_entity_poly.entity_id
_entity_poly.type
_entity_poly.pdbx_seq_one_letter_code
_entity_poly.pdbx_strand_id
1 'polypeptide(L)'
;LRSVYQTKLPLSRSKVHSVTKAAMRAMRFYKHVVMNLEKFIHKCGPEYKLPALYIMDSIIRQSKYQYGDEKDMYAPRFSKNINETFENLYKCRNDDKSKIVRVLKLWTENGIYKEDITQPLLTMGLGEGNLKILTTIKYMYFVSCS
;
A
#
# COMPACT_ATOMS: atom_id res chain seq x y z
N LEU A 1 -6.48 14.78 -4.68
CA LEU A 1 -6.97 14.18 -3.41
C LEU A 1 -8.33 14.73 -2.99
N ARG A 2 -8.57 16.06 -2.96
CA ARG A 2 -9.93 16.61 -2.70
C ARG A 2 -11.03 16.04 -3.62
N SER A 3 -10.68 15.76 -4.88
CA SER A 3 -11.58 15.12 -5.86
C SER A 3 -11.96 13.66 -5.54
N VAL A 4 -11.30 13.00 -4.59
CA VAL A 4 -11.66 11.65 -4.11
C VAL A 4 -12.90 11.70 -3.22
N TYR A 5 -13.00 12.70 -2.34
CA TYR A 5 -14.16 12.88 -1.46
C TYR A 5 -15.45 13.18 -2.21
N GLN A 6 -15.35 13.81 -3.39
CA GLN A 6 -16.50 14.17 -4.22
C GLN A 6 -17.07 13.00 -5.03
N THR A 7 -16.46 11.80 -4.95
CA THR A 7 -16.87 10.63 -5.73
C THR A 7 -17.62 9.65 -4.85
N LYS A 8 -18.80 9.20 -5.30
CA LYS A 8 -19.57 8.13 -4.63
C LYS A 8 -18.75 6.84 -4.67
N LEU A 9 -18.60 6.16 -3.54
CA LEU A 9 -17.90 4.88 -3.48
C LEU A 9 -18.74 3.78 -4.17
N PRO A 10 -18.12 2.78 -4.82
CA PRO A 10 -16.68 2.49 -4.88
C PRO A 10 -15.88 3.44 -5.79
N LEU A 11 -14.65 3.76 -5.39
CA LEU A 11 -13.76 4.62 -6.16
C LEU A 11 -13.46 3.98 -7.52
N SER A 12 -13.83 4.64 -8.61
CA SER A 12 -13.70 4.05 -9.96
C SER A 12 -12.23 3.91 -10.38
N ARG A 13 -11.92 2.88 -11.18
CA ARG A 13 -10.58 2.67 -11.76
C ARG A 13 -10.07 3.90 -12.52
N SER A 14 -10.96 4.59 -13.24
CA SER A 14 -10.64 5.83 -13.97
C SER A 14 -10.16 6.94 -13.04
N LYS A 15 -10.77 7.09 -11.85
CA LYS A 15 -10.33 8.10 -10.89
C LYS A 15 -8.95 7.75 -10.32
N VAL A 16 -8.68 6.49 -9.96
CA VAL A 16 -7.35 6.03 -9.52
C VAL A 16 -6.29 6.33 -10.59
N HIS A 17 -6.60 6.03 -11.86
CA HIS A 17 -5.70 6.31 -12.98
C HIS A 17 -5.44 7.83 -13.15
N SER A 18 -6.46 8.68 -13.08
CA SER A 18 -6.29 10.14 -13.19
C SER A 18 -5.39 10.71 -12.08
N VAL A 19 -5.53 10.22 -10.84
CA VAL A 19 -4.69 10.64 -9.71
C VAL A 19 -3.25 10.17 -9.92
N THR A 20 -3.07 8.94 -10.40
CA THR A 20 -1.74 8.37 -10.71
C THR A 20 -1.04 9.19 -11.79
N LYS A 21 -1.74 9.54 -12.87
CA LYS A 21 -1.19 10.38 -13.96
C LYS A 21 -0.79 11.77 -13.46
N ALA A 22 -1.59 12.37 -12.57
CA ALA A 22 -1.25 13.64 -11.94
C ALA A 22 0.00 13.52 -11.04
N ALA A 23 0.13 12.43 -10.29
CA ALA A 23 1.32 12.16 -9.47
C ALA A 23 2.57 12.02 -10.35
N MET A 24 2.53 11.21 -11.41
CA MET A 24 3.69 11.03 -12.31
C MET A 24 4.14 12.35 -12.96
N ARG A 25 3.20 13.21 -13.37
CA ARG A 25 3.52 14.56 -13.88
C ARG A 25 4.18 15.46 -12.82
N ALA A 26 3.89 15.23 -11.54
CA ALA A 26 4.42 15.97 -10.41
C ALA A 26 5.66 15.29 -9.77
N MET A 27 6.38 14.44 -10.51
CA MET A 27 7.55 13.70 -10.00
C MET A 27 8.60 14.59 -9.33
N ARG A 28 8.86 15.81 -9.87
CA ARG A 28 9.77 16.80 -9.24
C ARG A 28 9.36 17.19 -7.83
N PHE A 29 8.08 17.04 -7.48
CA PHE A 29 7.49 17.35 -6.18
C PHE A 29 7.04 16.08 -5.44
N TYR A 30 7.64 14.91 -5.70
CA TYR A 30 7.23 13.63 -5.12
C TYR A 30 7.06 13.66 -3.60
N LYS A 31 7.91 14.40 -2.86
CA LYS A 31 7.80 14.59 -1.41
C LYS A 31 6.44 15.19 -1.01
N HIS A 32 5.97 16.21 -1.73
CA HIS A 32 4.67 16.84 -1.48
C HIS A 32 3.52 15.92 -1.87
N VAL A 33 3.67 15.16 -2.96
CA VAL A 33 2.66 14.17 -3.37
C VAL A 33 2.49 13.10 -2.30
N VAL A 34 3.59 12.53 -1.80
CA VAL A 34 3.61 11.54 -0.72
C VAL A 34 3.00 12.11 0.55
N MET A 35 3.50 13.27 1.02
CA MET A 35 2.98 13.92 2.23
C MET A 35 1.46 14.19 2.13
N ASN A 36 0.98 14.62 0.97
CA ASN A 36 -0.45 14.88 0.78
C ASN A 36 -1.28 13.58 0.84
N LEU A 37 -0.77 12.47 0.29
CA LEU A 37 -1.45 11.19 0.34
C LEU A 37 -1.44 10.59 1.76
N GLU A 38 -0.31 10.66 2.47
CA GLU A 38 -0.20 10.26 3.89
C GLU A 38 -1.17 11.06 4.76
N LYS A 39 -1.21 12.39 4.60
CA LYS A 39 -2.17 13.25 5.30
C LYS A 39 -3.62 12.91 4.96
N PHE A 40 -3.90 12.51 3.72
CA PHE A 40 -5.24 12.05 3.33
C PHE A 40 -5.59 10.73 4.03
N ILE A 41 -4.68 9.74 4.02
CA ILE A 41 -4.85 8.46 4.71
C ILE A 41 -5.06 8.67 6.21
N HIS A 42 -4.34 9.59 6.83
CA HIS A 42 -4.50 9.91 8.24
C HIS A 42 -5.90 10.44 8.58
N LYS A 43 -6.43 11.36 7.76
CA LYS A 43 -7.68 12.09 8.05
C LYS A 43 -8.96 11.48 7.49
N CYS A 44 -8.89 10.67 6.43
CA CYS A 44 -10.08 10.18 5.74
C CYS A 44 -10.85 9.13 6.56
N GLY A 45 -12.15 8.97 6.27
CA GLY A 45 -12.99 7.96 6.90
C GLY A 45 -12.58 6.51 6.56
N PRO A 46 -13.03 5.51 7.33
CA PRO A 46 -12.72 4.09 7.12
C PRO A 46 -12.97 3.59 5.69
N GLU A 47 -14.00 4.11 5.03
CA GLU A 47 -14.44 3.77 3.68
C GLU A 47 -13.48 4.26 2.58
N TYR A 48 -12.58 5.20 2.90
CA TYR A 48 -11.59 5.74 1.96
C TYR A 48 -10.20 5.14 2.14
N LYS A 49 -9.94 4.35 3.19
CA LYS A 49 -8.62 3.77 3.48
C LYS A 49 -8.15 2.84 2.36
N LEU A 50 -8.96 1.86 1.99
CA LEU A 50 -8.60 0.92 0.93
C LEU A 50 -8.42 1.62 -0.43
N PRO A 51 -9.33 2.51 -0.87
CA PRO A 51 -9.08 3.28 -2.08
C PRO A 51 -7.81 4.15 -2.04
N ALA A 52 -7.45 4.70 -0.87
CA ALA A 52 -6.21 5.45 -0.69
C ALA A 52 -4.97 4.56 -0.89
N LEU A 53 -5.01 3.33 -0.36
CA LEU A 53 -3.96 2.33 -0.59
C LEU A 53 -3.83 1.98 -2.07
N TYR A 54 -4.94 1.82 -2.79
CA TYR A 54 -4.88 1.56 -4.24
C TYR A 54 -4.29 2.73 -5.03
N ILE A 55 -4.50 3.98 -4.58
CA ILE A 55 -3.83 5.14 -5.18
C ILE A 55 -2.33 5.08 -4.92
N MET A 56 -1.91 4.79 -3.68
CA MET A 56 -0.49 4.66 -3.31
C MET A 56 0.19 3.56 -4.13
N ASP A 57 -0.41 2.38 -4.18
CA ASP A 57 0.03 1.22 -4.95
C ASP A 57 0.16 1.52 -6.45
N SER A 58 -0.85 2.19 -7.02
CA SER A 58 -0.83 2.60 -8.43
C SER A 58 0.29 3.61 -8.73
N ILE A 59 0.54 4.58 -7.83
CA ILE A 59 1.64 5.54 -7.96
C ILE A 59 3.00 4.84 -7.93
N ILE A 60 3.21 3.94 -6.96
CA ILE A 60 4.47 3.20 -6.80
C ILE A 60 4.74 2.34 -8.03
N ARG A 61 3.77 1.51 -8.45
CA ARG A 61 3.92 0.66 -9.63
C ARG A 61 4.16 1.45 -10.90
N GLN A 62 3.42 2.54 -11.09
CA GLN A 62 3.59 3.37 -12.29
C GLN A 62 4.95 4.06 -12.32
N SER A 63 5.47 4.52 -11.18
CA SER A 63 6.79 5.13 -11.11
C SER A 63 7.89 4.12 -11.40
N LYS A 64 7.83 2.93 -10.76
CA LYS A 64 8.76 1.83 -11.01
C LYS A 64 8.75 1.40 -12.48
N TYR A 65 7.56 1.27 -13.09
CA TYR A 65 7.43 0.96 -14.52
C TYR A 65 8.04 2.04 -15.43
N GLN A 66 7.82 3.31 -15.12
CA GLN A 66 8.24 4.42 -15.99
C GLN A 66 9.73 4.78 -15.85
N TYR A 67 10.30 4.62 -14.65
CA TYR A 67 11.66 5.09 -14.33
C TYR A 67 12.64 3.96 -13.98
N GLY A 68 12.15 2.75 -13.73
CA GLY A 68 12.95 1.63 -13.23
C GLY A 68 13.24 1.73 -11.73
N ASP A 69 13.79 0.66 -11.18
CA ASP A 69 13.98 0.47 -9.73
C ASP A 69 14.94 1.48 -9.10
N GLU A 70 15.97 1.91 -9.84
CA GLU A 70 16.99 2.84 -9.34
C GLU A 70 16.50 4.28 -9.27
N LYS A 71 15.52 4.65 -10.09
CA LYS A 71 15.05 6.04 -10.22
C LYS A 71 13.66 6.26 -9.63
N ASP A 72 13.02 5.22 -9.09
CA ASP A 72 11.79 5.38 -8.32
C ASP A 72 12.05 6.18 -7.04
N MET A 73 11.35 7.31 -6.91
CA MET A 73 11.42 8.17 -5.73
C MET A 73 10.20 8.00 -4.82
N TYR A 74 9.16 7.27 -5.26
CA TYR A 74 7.93 7.11 -4.50
C TYR A 74 8.02 5.97 -3.48
N ALA A 75 8.39 4.75 -3.86
CA ALA A 75 8.51 3.65 -2.89
C ALA A 75 9.47 3.97 -1.74
N PRO A 76 10.73 4.40 -1.98
CA PRO A 76 11.64 4.71 -0.87
C PRO A 76 11.14 5.89 -0.01
N ARG A 77 10.34 6.80 -0.58
CA ARG A 77 9.79 7.93 0.18
C ARG A 77 8.63 7.51 1.06
N PHE A 78 7.70 6.71 0.56
CA PHE A 78 6.60 6.15 1.35
C PHE A 78 7.12 5.23 2.46
N SER A 79 8.20 4.49 2.20
CA SER A 79 8.84 3.61 3.19
C SER A 79 9.22 4.33 4.49
N LYS A 80 9.49 5.65 4.45
CA LYS A 80 9.92 6.41 5.64
C LYS A 80 8.86 6.46 6.73
N ASN A 81 7.58 6.50 6.35
CA ASN A 81 6.44 6.62 7.26
C ASN A 81 5.47 5.44 7.09
N ILE A 82 5.96 4.30 6.58
CA ILE A 82 5.07 3.22 6.13
C ILE A 82 4.34 2.56 7.31
N ASN A 83 4.98 2.42 8.47
CA ASN A 83 4.35 1.91 9.68
C ASN A 83 3.14 2.78 10.09
N GLU A 84 3.35 4.09 10.29
CA GLU A 84 2.28 5.04 10.62
C GLU A 84 1.18 5.08 9.54
N THR A 85 1.57 4.98 8.27
CA THR A 85 0.63 4.94 7.15
C THR A 85 -0.28 3.71 7.26
N PHE A 86 0.29 2.54 7.54
CA PHE A 86 -0.48 1.30 7.68
C PHE A 86 -1.30 1.23 8.96
N GLU A 87 -0.83 1.78 10.08
CA GLU A 87 -1.64 1.95 11.29
C GLU A 87 -2.93 2.72 11.00
N ASN A 88 -2.83 3.77 10.17
CA ASN A 88 -3.99 4.54 9.74
C ASN A 88 -4.83 3.81 8.68
N LEU A 89 -4.22 3.02 7.79
CA LEU A 89 -4.95 2.19 6.82
C LEU A 89 -5.75 1.06 7.48
N TYR A 90 -5.24 0.46 8.57
CA TYR A 90 -5.94 -0.60 9.29
C TYR A 90 -7.15 -0.12 10.10
N LYS A 91 -7.33 1.20 10.25
CA LYS A 91 -8.60 1.84 10.68
C LYS A 91 -9.65 1.84 9.54
N CYS A 92 -9.58 0.86 8.64
CA CYS A 92 -10.54 0.62 7.56
C CYS A 92 -11.74 -0.19 8.05
N ARG A 93 -12.69 -0.45 7.15
CA ARG A 93 -13.77 -1.40 7.41
C ARG A 93 -13.21 -2.83 7.50
N ASN A 94 -13.83 -3.69 8.31
CA ASN A 94 -13.32 -5.06 8.54
C ASN A 94 -13.25 -5.89 7.25
N ASP A 95 -14.18 -5.69 6.32
CA ASP A 95 -14.24 -6.33 5.00
C ASP A 95 -13.09 -5.92 4.05
N ASP A 96 -12.36 -4.85 4.37
CA ASP A 96 -11.25 -4.34 3.56
C ASP A 96 -9.87 -4.81 4.04
N LYS A 97 -9.76 -5.31 5.28
CA LYS A 97 -8.48 -5.78 5.86
C LYS A 97 -7.81 -6.87 5.01
N SER A 98 -8.57 -7.85 4.53
CA SER A 98 -8.06 -8.92 3.66
C SER A 98 -7.51 -8.38 2.32
N LYS A 99 -8.11 -7.30 1.80
CA LYS A 99 -7.66 -6.64 0.57
C LYS A 99 -6.37 -5.85 0.79
N ILE A 100 -6.22 -5.18 1.93
CA ILE A 100 -4.96 -4.54 2.34
C ILE A 100 -3.84 -5.58 2.46
N VAL A 101 -4.09 -6.70 3.13
CA VAL A 101 -3.16 -7.83 3.24
C VAL A 101 -2.77 -8.35 1.86
N ARG A 102 -3.72 -8.45 0.92
CA ARG A 102 -3.41 -8.89 -0.45
C ARG A 102 -2.47 -7.92 -1.17
N VAL A 103 -2.61 -6.60 -0.99
CA VAL A 103 -1.70 -5.60 -1.58
C VAL A 103 -0.28 -5.77 -1.02
N LEU A 104 -0.12 -5.96 0.29
CA LEU A 104 1.20 -6.20 0.90
C LEU A 104 1.88 -7.47 0.37
N LYS A 105 1.12 -8.55 0.20
CA LYS A 105 1.64 -9.78 -0.42
C LYS A 105 2.12 -9.52 -1.85
N LEU A 106 1.32 -8.81 -2.65
CA LEU A 106 1.70 -8.42 -4.01
C LEU A 106 2.93 -7.51 -4.05
N TRP A 107 3.11 -6.62 -3.07
CA TRP A 107 4.33 -5.80 -2.98
C TRP A 107 5.58 -6.63 -2.70
N THR A 108 5.44 -7.70 -1.91
CA THR A 108 6.54 -8.64 -1.64
C THR A 108 6.84 -9.48 -2.88
N GLU A 109 5.80 -10.11 -3.45
CA GLU A 109 5.91 -10.98 -4.64
C GLU A 109 6.51 -10.24 -5.85
N ASN A 110 6.18 -8.95 -6.04
CA ASN A 110 6.68 -8.14 -7.16
C ASN A 110 7.94 -7.32 -6.84
N GLY A 111 8.58 -7.54 -5.68
CA GLY A 111 9.80 -6.81 -5.32
C GLY A 111 9.64 -5.30 -5.21
N ILE A 112 8.46 -4.83 -4.77
CA ILE A 112 8.24 -3.42 -4.42
C ILE A 112 8.90 -3.11 -3.08
N TYR A 113 8.67 -3.97 -2.10
CA TYR A 113 9.32 -3.92 -0.80
C TYR A 113 9.76 -5.33 -0.40
N LYS A 114 10.84 -5.40 0.37
CA LYS A 114 11.39 -6.64 0.93
C LYS A 114 10.54 -7.11 2.13
N GLU A 115 10.72 -8.37 2.52
CA GLU A 115 9.99 -8.99 3.64
C GLU A 115 10.22 -8.28 4.98
N ASP A 116 11.39 -7.67 5.19
CA ASP A 116 11.71 -6.88 6.40
C ASP A 116 10.77 -5.68 6.59
N ILE A 117 10.30 -5.09 5.49
CA ILE A 117 9.31 -4.01 5.50
C ILE A 117 7.89 -4.57 5.52
N THR A 118 7.57 -5.60 4.72
CA THR A 118 6.18 -6.04 4.56
C THR A 118 5.67 -6.94 5.68
N GLN A 119 6.51 -7.76 6.32
CA GLN A 119 6.10 -8.68 7.38
C GLN A 119 5.58 -7.98 8.65
N PRO A 120 6.21 -6.91 9.16
CA PRO A 120 5.66 -6.15 10.28
C PRO A 120 4.26 -5.58 9.96
N LEU A 121 4.06 -5.11 8.74
CA LEU A 121 2.78 -4.55 8.28
C LEU A 121 1.70 -5.63 8.17
N LEU A 122 2.06 -6.82 7.67
CA LEU A 122 1.14 -7.97 7.64
C LEU A 122 0.72 -8.39 9.05
N THR A 123 1.67 -8.41 9.99
CA THR A 123 1.42 -8.75 11.40
C THR A 123 0.44 -7.77 12.04
N MET A 124 0.61 -6.46 11.78
CA MET A 124 -0.29 -5.41 12.25
C MET A 124 -1.74 -5.62 11.80
N GLY A 125 -1.96 -6.10 10.58
CA GLY A 125 -3.30 -6.33 10.04
C GLY A 125 -4.00 -7.61 10.50
N LEU A 126 -3.22 -8.63 10.87
CA LEU A 126 -3.73 -9.97 11.17
C LEU A 126 -4.00 -10.19 12.67
N GLY A 127 -3.46 -9.34 13.54
CA GLY A 127 -3.43 -9.55 14.99
C GLY A 127 -2.52 -10.72 15.38
N GLU A 128 -1.97 -10.70 16.60
CA GLU A 128 -0.92 -11.63 17.06
C GLU A 128 -1.26 -13.14 17.00
N GLY A 129 -2.51 -13.52 16.70
CA GLY A 129 -2.96 -14.92 16.63
C GLY A 129 -2.70 -15.67 15.32
N ASN A 130 -2.47 -14.98 14.20
CA ASN A 130 -2.38 -15.62 12.87
C ASN A 130 -0.95 -15.82 12.33
N LEU A 131 0.06 -15.33 13.05
CA LEU A 131 1.47 -15.46 12.65
C LEU A 131 1.90 -16.94 12.65
N LYS A 132 1.40 -17.74 13.60
CA LYS A 132 1.73 -19.17 13.72
C LYS A 132 1.33 -19.98 12.48
N ILE A 133 0.19 -19.70 11.86
CA ILE A 133 -0.29 -20.47 10.70
C ILE A 133 0.60 -20.22 9.48
N LEU A 134 1.02 -18.97 9.23
CA LEU A 134 1.87 -18.65 8.07
C LEU A 134 3.31 -19.16 8.25
N THR A 135 3.86 -19.08 9.47
CA THR A 135 5.16 -19.72 9.76
C THR A 135 5.06 -21.24 9.69
N THR A 136 4.01 -21.87 10.23
CA THR A 136 3.85 -23.33 10.18
C THR A 136 3.69 -23.83 8.74
N ILE A 137 2.97 -23.12 7.88
CA ILE A 137 2.85 -23.47 6.47
C ILE A 137 4.21 -23.32 5.76
N LYS A 138 4.95 -22.21 5.97
CA LYS A 138 6.28 -22.03 5.37
C LYS A 138 7.28 -23.11 5.85
N TYR A 139 7.22 -23.51 7.13
CA TYR A 139 8.01 -24.61 7.68
C TYR A 139 7.59 -25.99 7.13
N MET A 140 6.29 -26.29 7.00
CA MET A 140 5.81 -27.55 6.44
C MET A 140 6.21 -27.74 4.98
N TYR A 141 6.13 -26.69 4.16
CA TYR A 141 6.60 -26.75 2.77
C TYR A 141 8.13 -26.86 2.68
N PHE A 142 8.88 -26.27 3.61
CA PHE A 142 10.34 -26.37 3.63
C PHE A 142 10.83 -27.78 4.02
N VAL A 143 10.19 -28.43 4.99
CA VAL A 143 10.52 -29.80 5.41
C VAL A 143 10.10 -30.85 4.37
N SER A 144 9.09 -30.57 3.54
CA SER A 144 8.65 -31.50 2.48
C SER A 144 9.49 -31.45 1.20
N CYS A 145 10.45 -30.52 1.11
CA CYS A 145 11.35 -30.32 -0.04
C CYS A 145 12.83 -30.61 0.29
N SER A 146 13.12 -31.18 1.46
CA SER A 146 14.46 -31.65 1.87
C SER A 146 14.45 -33.17 1.98
#